data_AF-A0A523NS25-F1
#
_entry.id   AF-A0A523NS25-F1
#
_cell.length_a   1.000
_cell.length_b   1.000
_cell.length_c   1.000
_cell.angle_alpha   90.00
_cell.angle_beta   90.00
_cell.angle_gamma   90.00
#
_symmetry.space_group_name_H-M   'P 1'
#
loop_
_entity.id
_entity.type
_entity.pdbx_description
1 polymer ?
#
loop_
_entity_poly.entity_id
_entity_poly.type
_entity_poly.pdbx_seq_one_letter_code
_entity_poly.pdbx_strand_id
1 'polypeptide(L)'
;MQIMQPSSYLYSGNAAFIEGLYESYLDDRNSVVPEWQTVFDTFGSDPGSEQRDTSHAAARQRMLDHARAANTGAIINVVAATDTDPSKQVHVLQLINAFRFTGHRQANLDPLNQYERPHVQELDPAYHGLSESDMDRVFNTGSLHGPSEAPLRQILNTVRTTYCGTIGADYMHIVETAQKRWIQQRLEPCLGDPHFDADKKRHLLERIIAASALEEYLHKKYVGQKRFSIEGGESLIPLLDQLVVDCGRHGVKEIVLGLAHRGRLNVLVNIVGKNPAMLFDEFEGRSTREARLGDVKYHMGYSSDIETPHGSVHLTLGFNPSHLEIIDPVVEGSVRARQDRRGDIERNLVLPLLLHGDAAFAGQGVVMETFNLSQTRGYSTGGT
;
A
#
# COMPACT_ATOMS: atom_id res chain seq x y z
N MET A 1 -8.53 49.08 -64.83
CA MET A 1 -9.11 48.85 -63.49
C MET A 1 -10.58 48.38 -63.49
N GLN A 2 -11.20 48.08 -64.65
CA GLN A 2 -12.60 47.62 -64.70
C GLN A 2 -12.79 46.08 -64.65
N ILE A 3 -11.72 45.30 -64.56
CA ILE A 3 -11.79 43.82 -64.63
C ILE A 3 -11.96 43.16 -63.25
N MET A 4 -11.67 43.85 -62.14
CA MET A 4 -11.75 43.27 -60.78
C MET A 4 -13.01 43.65 -59.96
N GLN A 5 -13.92 44.45 -60.51
CA GLN A 5 -15.17 44.79 -59.80
C GLN A 5 -16.10 43.59 -59.51
N PRO A 6 -16.28 42.59 -60.41
CA PRO A 6 -17.26 41.53 -60.15
C PRO A 6 -16.81 40.49 -59.13
N SER A 7 -15.56 40.51 -58.64
CA SER A 7 -15.07 39.58 -57.61
C SER A 7 -14.56 40.30 -56.36
N SER A 8 -14.80 41.61 -56.22
CA SER A 8 -14.29 42.39 -55.10
C SER A 8 -14.88 41.97 -53.75
N TYR A 9 -16.03 41.30 -53.74
CA TYR A 9 -16.65 40.77 -52.53
C TYR A 9 -15.89 39.57 -51.97
N LEU A 10 -15.18 38.78 -52.80
CA LEU A 10 -14.31 37.66 -52.40
C LEU A 10 -12.90 38.11 -51.95
N TYR A 11 -12.71 39.41 -51.69
CA TYR A 11 -11.46 39.94 -51.16
C TYR A 11 -11.14 39.33 -49.78
N SER A 12 -9.88 39.01 -49.51
CA SER A 12 -9.46 38.30 -48.29
C SER A 12 -9.86 39.01 -46.99
N GLY A 13 -10.02 40.34 -47.02
CA GLY A 13 -10.54 41.11 -45.89
C GLY A 13 -11.98 40.78 -45.49
N ASN A 14 -12.76 40.15 -46.37
CA ASN A 14 -14.14 39.72 -46.10
C ASN A 14 -14.25 38.23 -45.75
N ALA A 15 -13.14 37.50 -45.65
CA ALA A 15 -13.14 36.05 -45.45
C ALA A 15 -13.97 35.63 -44.23
N ALA A 16 -13.76 36.26 -43.07
CA ALA A 16 -14.52 35.95 -41.85
C ALA A 16 -16.03 36.23 -41.98
N PHE A 17 -16.42 37.22 -42.78
CA PHE A 17 -17.83 37.53 -43.03
C PHE A 17 -18.48 36.50 -43.95
N ILE A 18 -17.77 36.07 -44.99
CA ILE A 18 -18.24 35.04 -45.93
C ILE A 18 -18.28 33.67 -45.24
N GLU A 19 -17.29 33.35 -44.40
CA GLU A 19 -17.28 32.13 -43.57
C GLU A 19 -18.50 32.10 -42.63
N GLY A 20 -18.81 33.20 -41.93
CA GLY A 20 -20.00 33.26 -41.08
C GLY A 20 -21.33 33.14 -41.85
N LEU A 21 -21.40 33.70 -43.05
CA LEU A 21 -22.54 33.52 -43.96
C LEU A 21 -22.66 32.06 -44.42
N TYR A 22 -21.53 31.41 -44.72
CA TYR A 22 -21.53 30.00 -45.13
C TYR A 22 -21.91 29.08 -43.98
N GLU A 23 -21.42 29.33 -42.76
CA GLU A 23 -21.85 28.59 -41.56
C GLU A 23 -23.36 28.69 -41.35
N SER A 24 -23.94 29.89 -41.48
CA SER A 24 -25.39 30.11 -41.37
C SER A 24 -26.15 29.35 -42.47
N TYR A 25 -25.62 29.35 -43.69
CA TYR A 25 -26.17 28.60 -44.82
C TYR A 25 -26.14 27.08 -44.61
N LEU A 26 -25.08 26.53 -43.98
CA LEU A 26 -24.97 25.11 -43.66
C LEU A 26 -26.01 24.67 -42.60
N ASP A 27 -26.39 25.58 -41.70
CA ASP A 27 -27.44 25.33 -40.70
C ASP A 27 -28.85 25.49 -41.29
N ASP A 28 -29.09 26.55 -42.08
CA ASP A 28 -30.33 26.76 -42.84
C ASP A 28 -30.05 27.52 -44.14
N ARG A 29 -30.33 26.89 -45.29
CA ARG A 29 -30.18 27.49 -46.63
C ARG A 29 -30.94 28.80 -46.79
N ASN A 30 -32.10 28.97 -46.13
CA ASN A 30 -32.92 30.17 -46.24
C ASN A 30 -32.46 31.32 -45.34
N SER A 31 -31.46 31.09 -44.48
CA SER A 31 -30.92 32.12 -43.58
C SER A 31 -30.08 33.18 -44.31
N VAL A 32 -29.66 32.90 -45.53
CA VAL A 32 -28.87 33.82 -46.37
C VAL A 32 -29.68 34.28 -47.59
N VAL A 33 -29.33 35.46 -48.10
CA VAL A 33 -30.00 36.05 -49.27
C VAL A 33 -29.81 35.20 -50.54
N PRO A 34 -30.76 35.22 -51.49
CA PRO A 34 -30.77 34.31 -52.65
C PRO A 34 -29.50 34.32 -53.51
N GLU A 35 -28.83 35.47 -53.58
CA GLU A 35 -27.57 35.65 -54.31
C GLU A 35 -26.46 34.76 -53.71
N TRP A 36 -26.37 34.69 -52.38
CA TRP A 36 -25.39 33.86 -51.68
C TRP A 36 -25.77 32.38 -51.67
N GLN A 37 -27.07 32.05 -51.67
CA GLN A 37 -27.53 30.65 -51.83
C GLN A 37 -26.99 30.05 -53.12
N THR A 38 -27.12 30.79 -54.22
CA THR A 38 -26.66 30.34 -55.55
C THR A 38 -25.15 30.12 -55.58
N VAL A 39 -24.38 30.94 -54.87
CA VAL A 39 -22.92 30.78 -54.75
C VAL A 39 -22.57 29.56 -53.91
N PHE A 40 -23.18 29.40 -52.74
CA PHE A 40 -22.88 28.30 -51.81
C PHE A 40 -23.37 26.93 -52.29
N ASP A 41 -24.43 26.89 -53.11
CA ASP A 41 -24.88 25.67 -53.80
C ASP A 41 -23.77 25.09 -54.71
N THR A 42 -22.87 25.92 -55.25
CA THR A 42 -21.77 25.46 -56.11
C THR A 42 -20.62 24.79 -55.34
N PHE A 43 -20.47 25.06 -54.05
CA PHE A 43 -19.34 24.55 -53.24
C PHE A 43 -19.43 23.05 -52.93
N GLY A 44 -20.62 22.44 -53.05
CA GLY A 44 -20.81 21.00 -52.85
C GLY A 44 -20.70 20.14 -54.10
N SER A 45 -20.19 20.68 -55.21
CA SER A 45 -20.22 20.04 -56.54
C SER A 45 -18.86 19.56 -57.05
N ASP A 46 -17.90 19.26 -56.15
CA ASP A 46 -16.61 18.69 -56.56
C ASP A 46 -16.75 17.16 -56.74
N PRO A 47 -16.43 16.58 -57.92
CA PRO A 47 -16.63 15.15 -58.16
C PRO A 47 -15.57 14.33 -57.41
N GLY A 48 -15.85 14.02 -56.14
CA GLY A 48 -15.01 13.17 -55.30
C GLY A 48 -15.21 13.30 -53.80
N SER A 49 -15.91 14.35 -53.32
CA SER A 49 -16.20 14.53 -51.89
C SER A 49 -17.64 14.12 -51.56
N GLU A 50 -17.85 12.92 -51.02
CA GLU A 50 -19.17 12.47 -50.53
C GLU A 50 -19.58 13.08 -49.18
N GLN A 51 -18.73 13.93 -48.58
CA GLN A 51 -19.03 14.58 -47.31
C GLN A 51 -19.53 16.00 -47.54
N ARG A 52 -20.78 16.26 -47.17
CA ARG A 52 -21.30 17.63 -46.99
C ARG A 52 -20.53 18.30 -45.87
N ASP A 53 -20.11 19.54 -46.11
CA ASP A 53 -19.54 20.39 -45.07
C ASP A 53 -20.51 20.52 -43.89
N THR A 54 -19.98 20.46 -42.68
CA THR A 54 -20.75 20.61 -41.44
C THR A 54 -20.34 21.89 -40.75
N SER A 55 -21.31 22.65 -40.25
CA SER A 55 -21.08 23.85 -39.44
C SER A 55 -20.04 23.61 -38.34
N HIS A 56 -18.98 24.43 -38.29
CA HIS A 56 -17.95 24.33 -37.25
C HIS A 56 -18.52 24.65 -35.86
N ALA A 57 -19.51 25.54 -35.77
CA ALA A 57 -20.23 25.81 -34.55
C ALA A 57 -20.94 24.55 -34.02
N ALA A 58 -21.62 23.81 -34.90
CA ALA A 58 -22.26 22.54 -34.55
C ALA A 58 -21.24 21.45 -34.14
N ALA A 59 -20.09 21.36 -34.82
CA ALA A 59 -19.02 20.43 -34.46
C ALA A 59 -18.41 20.75 -33.09
N ARG A 60 -18.15 22.04 -32.81
CA ARG A 60 -17.65 22.51 -31.51
C ARG A 60 -18.65 22.24 -30.39
N GLN A 61 -19.94 22.44 -30.66
CA GLN A 61 -21.00 22.13 -29.70
C GLN A 61 -21.06 20.63 -29.38
N ARG A 62 -20.99 19.75 -30.39
CA ARG A 62 -20.91 18.29 -30.18
C ARG A 62 -19.69 17.88 -29.35
N MET A 63 -18.53 18.50 -29.55
CA MET A 63 -17.35 18.26 -28.71
C MET A 63 -17.56 18.71 -27.26
N LEU A 64 -18.20 19.87 -27.04
CA LEU A 64 -18.54 20.36 -25.70
C LEU A 64 -19.57 19.46 -25.02
N ASP A 65 -20.57 18.97 -25.75
CA ASP A 65 -21.60 18.07 -25.22
C ASP A 65 -21.00 16.70 -24.90
N HIS A 66 -20.09 16.18 -25.73
CA HIS A 66 -19.32 14.97 -25.40
C HIS A 66 -18.41 15.15 -24.18
N ALA A 67 -17.77 16.31 -24.01
CA ALA A 67 -16.97 16.60 -22.83
C ALA A 67 -17.84 16.71 -21.56
N ARG A 68 -19.04 17.28 -21.67
CA ARG A 68 -20.03 17.33 -20.57
C ARG A 68 -20.55 15.93 -20.22
N ALA A 69 -20.87 15.11 -21.22
CA ALA A 69 -21.31 13.72 -21.05
C ALA A 69 -20.21 12.83 -20.46
N ALA A 70 -18.94 13.03 -20.83
CA ALA A 70 -17.80 12.31 -20.25
C ALA A 70 -17.59 12.64 -18.75
N ASN A 71 -17.83 13.89 -18.34
CA ASN A 71 -17.79 14.31 -16.93
C ASN A 71 -19.03 13.90 -16.12
N THR A 72 -20.16 13.59 -16.76
CA THR A 72 -21.36 13.10 -16.07
C THR A 72 -21.46 11.58 -16.06
N GLY A 73 -20.90 10.86 -17.04
CA GLY A 73 -20.93 9.39 -17.10
C GLY A 73 -20.11 8.70 -16.00
N ALA A 74 -19.06 9.36 -15.48
CA ALA A 74 -18.26 8.83 -14.36
C ALA A 74 -18.82 9.20 -12.98
N ILE A 75 -19.77 10.14 -12.89
CA ILE A 75 -20.31 10.65 -11.61
C ILE A 75 -21.78 10.23 -11.39
N ILE A 76 -22.56 10.01 -12.46
CA ILE A 76 -24.03 9.85 -12.34
C ILE A 76 -24.51 8.40 -12.06
N ASN A 77 -23.70 7.36 -12.29
CA ASN A 77 -24.15 5.98 -11.99
C ASN A 77 -24.12 5.59 -10.49
N VAL A 78 -23.91 6.53 -9.57
CA VAL A 78 -23.97 6.30 -8.12
C VAL A 78 -25.30 6.77 -7.51
N VAL A 79 -26.14 7.51 -8.24
CA VAL A 79 -27.38 8.08 -7.66
C VAL A 79 -28.60 7.25 -8.06
N ALA A 80 -28.64 6.00 -7.62
CA ALA A 80 -29.87 5.22 -7.58
C ALA A 80 -30.51 5.36 -6.20
N ALA A 81 -31.47 6.29 -6.11
CA ALA A 81 -32.59 6.36 -5.16
C ALA A 81 -32.37 5.78 -3.73
N THR A 82 -31.75 6.57 -2.87
CA THR A 82 -32.10 6.62 -1.44
C THR A 82 -32.43 8.08 -1.08
N ASP A 83 -33.31 8.30 -0.10
CA ASP A 83 -33.75 9.61 0.42
C ASP A 83 -32.62 10.32 1.22
N THR A 84 -31.41 10.29 0.65
CA THR A 84 -30.20 10.89 1.20
C THR A 84 -29.88 12.17 0.48
N ASP A 85 -29.64 13.21 1.26
CA ASP A 85 -29.13 14.48 0.79
C ASP A 85 -27.79 14.23 0.06
N PRO A 86 -27.68 14.53 -1.25
CA PRO A 86 -26.47 14.25 -2.03
C PRO A 86 -25.21 14.86 -1.43
N SER A 87 -25.34 15.96 -0.67
CA SER A 87 -24.21 16.58 0.03
C SER A 87 -23.67 15.69 1.16
N LYS A 88 -24.56 15.07 1.95
CA LYS A 88 -24.16 14.16 3.04
C LYS A 88 -23.53 12.88 2.52
N GLN A 89 -23.94 12.41 1.34
CA GLN A 89 -23.27 11.28 0.70
C GLN A 89 -21.78 11.57 0.42
N VAL A 90 -21.45 12.78 -0.02
CA VAL A 90 -20.03 13.19 -0.22
C VAL A 90 -19.28 13.23 1.12
N HIS A 91 -19.91 13.76 2.18
CA HIS A 91 -19.32 13.82 3.51
C HIS A 91 -19.02 12.43 4.10
N VAL A 92 -19.88 11.43 3.85
CA VAL A 92 -19.60 10.05 4.26
C VAL A 92 -18.37 9.49 3.54
N LEU A 93 -18.20 9.75 2.24
CA LEU A 93 -17.02 9.31 1.51
C LEU A 93 -15.74 10.03 1.97
N GLN A 94 -15.83 11.33 2.31
CA GLN A 94 -14.73 12.09 2.90
C GLN A 94 -14.33 11.53 4.27
N LEU A 95 -15.30 11.17 5.11
CA LEU A 95 -15.07 10.54 6.40
C LEU A 95 -14.37 9.17 6.27
N ILE A 96 -14.84 8.30 5.38
CA ILE A 96 -14.17 7.01 5.09
C ILE A 96 -12.72 7.26 4.67
N ASN A 97 -12.48 8.24 3.80
CA ASN A 97 -11.14 8.59 3.38
C ASN A 97 -10.28 9.14 4.53
N ALA A 98 -10.85 9.95 5.43
CA ALA A 98 -10.14 10.43 6.62
C ALA A 98 -9.64 9.26 7.49
N PHE A 99 -10.47 8.25 7.74
CA PHE A 99 -10.05 7.04 8.46
C PHE A 99 -8.91 6.29 7.75
N ARG A 100 -8.94 6.18 6.42
CA ARG A 100 -7.85 5.56 5.65
C ARG A 100 -6.52 6.33 5.78
N PHE A 101 -6.57 7.66 5.82
CA PHE A 101 -5.38 8.51 5.87
C PHE A 101 -4.81 8.68 7.28
N THR A 102 -5.66 8.90 8.29
CA THR A 102 -5.22 9.32 9.62
C THR A 102 -5.71 8.42 10.75
N GLY A 103 -6.50 7.38 10.45
CA GLY A 103 -7.03 6.45 11.45
C GLY A 103 -5.95 5.81 12.31
N HIS A 104 -4.78 5.52 11.74
CA HIS A 104 -3.62 4.96 12.46
C HIS A 104 -3.16 5.85 13.63
N ARG A 105 -3.40 7.18 13.60
CA ARG A 105 -3.06 8.11 14.69
C ARG A 105 -3.96 7.94 15.92
N GLN A 106 -5.13 7.32 15.75
CA GLN A 106 -6.06 6.97 16.82
C GLN A 106 -6.09 5.46 17.11
N ALA A 107 -5.26 4.66 16.45
CA ALA A 107 -5.19 3.22 16.68
C ALA A 107 -4.65 2.88 18.07
N ASN A 108 -5.15 1.78 18.64
CA ASN A 108 -4.73 1.31 19.95
C ASN A 108 -3.45 0.46 19.88
N LEU A 109 -2.30 1.13 19.78
CA LEU A 109 -1.00 0.49 19.52
C LEU A 109 -0.11 0.33 20.75
N ASP A 110 -0.34 1.12 21.81
CA ASP A 110 0.50 1.13 23.00
C ASP A 110 -0.05 0.17 24.07
N PRO A 111 0.60 -0.99 24.31
CA PRO A 111 0.12 -1.96 25.31
C PRO A 111 0.23 -1.44 26.75
N LEU A 112 1.05 -0.40 27.00
CA LEU A 112 1.22 0.19 28.33
C LEU A 112 0.25 1.35 28.59
N ASN A 113 -0.46 1.83 27.56
CA ASN A 113 -1.36 2.99 27.60
C ASN A 113 -0.70 4.25 28.22
N GLN A 114 0.57 4.49 27.91
CA GLN A 114 1.32 5.66 28.36
C GLN A 114 1.25 6.83 27.37
N TYR A 115 1.08 6.53 26.08
CA TYR A 115 0.99 7.56 25.05
C TYR A 115 -0.43 8.16 24.96
N GLU A 116 -0.59 9.40 25.41
CA GLU A 116 -1.82 10.17 25.18
C GLU A 116 -1.87 10.65 23.73
N ARG A 117 -2.85 10.11 22.98
CA ARG A 117 -2.98 10.38 21.54
C ARG A 117 -3.68 11.72 21.33
N PRO A 118 -3.08 12.66 20.57
CA PRO A 118 -3.76 13.89 20.20
C PRO A 118 -5.06 13.59 19.45
N HIS A 119 -6.14 14.29 19.79
CA HIS A 119 -7.41 14.15 19.10
C HIS A 119 -7.29 14.54 17.62
N VAL A 120 -7.91 13.74 16.73
CA VAL A 120 -7.92 13.96 15.28
C VAL A 120 -9.35 14.31 14.89
N GLN A 121 -9.61 15.59 14.61
CA GLN A 121 -10.95 16.13 14.40
C GLN A 121 -11.59 15.55 13.14
N GLU A 122 -10.78 15.23 12.12
CA GLU A 122 -11.23 14.69 10.84
C GLU A 122 -11.86 13.29 10.95
N LEU A 123 -11.70 12.62 12.09
CA LEU A 123 -12.33 11.31 12.38
C LEU A 123 -13.68 11.45 13.10
N ASP A 124 -14.05 12.66 13.52
CA ASP A 124 -15.36 12.97 14.09
C ASP A 124 -16.39 13.19 12.96
N PRO A 125 -17.52 12.46 12.93
CA PRO A 125 -18.61 12.73 11.98
C PRO A 125 -19.06 14.19 11.96
N ALA A 126 -19.07 14.86 13.12
CA ALA A 126 -19.51 16.26 13.24
C ALA A 126 -18.62 17.21 12.44
N TYR A 127 -17.32 16.91 12.30
CA TYR A 127 -16.39 17.68 11.47
C TYR A 127 -16.82 17.72 9.99
N HIS A 128 -17.47 16.66 9.51
CA HIS A 128 -18.00 16.56 8.15
C HIS A 128 -19.48 16.94 8.08
N GLY A 129 -20.04 17.59 9.10
CA GLY A 129 -21.46 17.99 9.11
C GLY A 129 -22.44 16.81 9.18
N LEU A 130 -22.00 15.64 9.67
CA LEU A 130 -22.85 14.49 9.93
C LEU A 130 -23.27 14.50 11.39
N SER A 131 -24.57 14.41 11.64
CA SER A 131 -25.16 14.51 12.98
C SER A 131 -25.66 13.15 13.47
N GLU A 132 -26.05 13.07 14.75
CA GLU A 132 -26.71 11.88 15.29
C GLU A 132 -27.98 11.49 14.51
N SER A 133 -28.70 12.47 13.95
CA SER A 133 -29.89 12.19 13.13
C SER A 133 -29.58 11.44 11.82
N ASP A 134 -28.32 11.41 11.40
CA ASP A 134 -27.87 10.74 10.19
C ASP A 134 -27.40 9.30 10.43
N MET A 135 -27.22 8.88 11.68
CA MET A 135 -26.60 7.59 12.01
C MET A 135 -27.34 6.37 11.47
N ASP A 136 -28.67 6.44 11.44
CA ASP A 136 -29.54 5.36 10.97
C ASP A 136 -29.92 5.52 9.49
N ARG A 137 -29.46 6.58 8.81
CA ARG A 137 -29.65 6.77 7.37
C ARG A 137 -28.66 5.89 6.61
N VAL A 138 -29.15 5.30 5.52
CA VAL A 138 -28.37 4.43 4.63
C VAL A 138 -27.63 5.27 3.60
N PHE A 139 -26.32 5.03 3.47
CA PHE A 139 -25.46 5.69 2.50
C PHE A 139 -24.73 4.66 1.65
N ASN A 140 -24.35 5.06 0.44
CA ASN A 140 -23.45 4.30 -0.40
C ASN A 140 -22.02 4.31 0.20
N THR A 141 -21.37 3.15 0.26
CA THR A 141 -20.04 2.99 0.86
C THR A 141 -18.88 3.27 -0.11
N GLY A 142 -19.21 3.51 -1.38
CA GLY A 142 -18.27 3.86 -2.43
C GLY A 142 -17.24 2.76 -2.69
N SER A 143 -15.98 3.04 -2.33
CA SER A 143 -14.85 2.13 -2.55
C SER A 143 -14.48 1.31 -1.31
N LEU A 144 -15.27 1.38 -0.24
CA LEU A 144 -15.08 0.56 0.95
C LEU A 144 -15.41 -0.90 0.61
N HIS A 145 -14.51 -1.84 0.92
CA HIS A 145 -14.77 -3.25 0.72
C HIS A 145 -15.70 -3.76 1.83
N GLY A 146 -16.99 -3.81 1.52
CA GLY A 146 -18.08 -4.22 2.40
C GLY A 146 -19.42 -4.20 1.63
N PRO A 147 -20.57 -4.11 2.32
CA PRO A 147 -21.86 -3.87 1.67
C PRO A 147 -21.81 -2.61 0.81
N SER A 148 -22.47 -2.61 -0.36
CA SER A 148 -22.52 -1.45 -1.26
C SER A 148 -23.21 -0.24 -0.63
N GLU A 149 -24.13 -0.48 0.30
CA GLU A 149 -24.82 0.51 1.09
C GLU A 149 -24.95 0.04 2.54
N ALA A 150 -24.85 0.96 3.48
CA ALA A 150 -25.01 0.66 4.91
C ALA A 150 -25.45 1.90 5.70
N PRO A 151 -26.10 1.74 6.86
CA PRO A 151 -26.33 2.84 7.79
C PRO A 151 -25.01 3.51 8.18
N LEU A 152 -25.00 4.84 8.34
CA LEU A 152 -23.79 5.58 8.73
C LEU A 152 -23.14 5.01 10.00
N ARG A 153 -23.93 4.60 10.99
CA ARG A 153 -23.45 3.94 12.22
C ARG A 153 -22.62 2.68 11.92
N GLN A 154 -23.08 1.88 10.95
CA GLN A 154 -22.37 0.67 10.54
C GLN A 154 -21.08 1.01 9.79
N ILE A 155 -21.13 1.97 8.86
CA ILE A 155 -19.94 2.46 8.13
C ILE A 155 -18.87 2.92 9.12
N LEU A 156 -19.26 3.76 10.08
CA LEU A 156 -18.40 4.28 11.13
C LEU A 156 -17.76 3.19 11.97
N ASN A 157 -18.55 2.19 12.37
CA ASN A 157 -18.04 1.04 13.09
C ASN A 157 -16.99 0.30 12.24
N THR A 158 -17.29 0.01 10.96
CA THR A 158 -16.37 -0.68 10.05
C THR A 158 -15.03 0.06 9.92
N VAL A 159 -15.03 1.35 9.61
CA VAL A 159 -13.78 2.10 9.42
C VAL A 159 -13.02 2.31 10.72
N ARG A 160 -13.72 2.50 11.85
CA ARG A 160 -13.09 2.63 13.17
C ARG A 160 -12.45 1.31 13.62
N THR A 161 -13.13 0.17 13.48
CA THR A 161 -12.54 -1.13 13.82
C THR A 161 -11.35 -1.45 12.92
N THR A 162 -11.47 -1.16 11.62
CA THR A 162 -10.41 -1.45 10.63
C THR A 162 -9.16 -0.60 10.84
N TYR A 163 -9.30 0.71 11.05
CA TYR A 163 -8.18 1.66 11.02
C TYR A 163 -7.76 2.23 12.38
N CYS A 164 -8.58 2.05 13.42
CA CYS A 164 -8.31 2.51 14.78
C CYS A 164 -8.30 1.37 15.82
N GLY A 165 -8.28 0.11 15.36
CA GLY A 165 -8.15 -1.08 16.22
C GLY A 165 -6.73 -1.26 16.77
N THR A 166 -6.29 -2.50 16.91
CA THR A 166 -4.93 -2.85 17.36
C THR A 166 -3.88 -2.82 16.23
N ILE A 167 -4.30 -2.43 15.03
CA ILE A 167 -3.45 -2.28 13.83
C ILE A 167 -3.59 -0.84 13.33
N GLY A 168 -2.47 -0.16 13.15
CA GLY A 168 -2.40 1.18 12.57
C GLY A 168 -1.87 1.10 11.15
N ALA A 169 -2.73 1.18 10.15
CA ALA A 169 -2.33 1.12 8.75
C ALA A 169 -1.96 2.52 8.22
N ASP A 170 -0.68 2.72 7.87
CA ASP A 170 -0.20 3.89 7.13
C ASP A 170 0.24 3.46 5.73
N TYR A 171 -0.58 3.78 4.74
CA TYR A 171 -0.36 3.36 3.35
C TYR A 171 -0.88 4.36 2.31
N MET A 172 -1.71 5.32 2.70
CA MET A 172 -2.32 6.25 1.75
C MET A 172 -1.31 7.22 1.11
N HIS A 173 -0.11 7.33 1.67
CA HIS A 173 1.03 8.05 1.10
C HIS A 173 1.60 7.36 -0.17
N ILE A 174 1.27 6.10 -0.42
CA ILE A 174 1.67 5.37 -1.62
C ILE A 174 1.00 5.99 -2.86
N VAL A 175 1.79 6.30 -3.89
CA VAL A 175 1.29 6.92 -5.12
C VAL A 175 0.45 5.91 -5.93
N GLU A 176 0.94 4.69 -6.09
CA GLU A 176 0.33 3.64 -6.90
C GLU A 176 -1.07 3.23 -6.38
N THR A 177 -2.08 3.35 -7.24
CA THR A 177 -3.48 3.10 -6.86
C THR A 177 -3.77 1.61 -6.71
N ALA A 178 -3.13 0.77 -7.52
CA ALA A 178 -3.28 -0.67 -7.42
C ALA A 178 -2.84 -1.19 -6.03
N GLN A 179 -1.72 -0.67 -5.50
CA GLN A 179 -1.21 -1.03 -4.18
C GLN A 179 -2.15 -0.57 -3.05
N LYS A 180 -2.65 0.67 -3.11
CA LYS A 180 -3.64 1.17 -2.14
C LYS A 180 -4.91 0.31 -2.10
N ARG A 181 -5.45 -0.04 -3.28
CA ARG A 181 -6.65 -0.89 -3.38
C ARG A 181 -6.38 -2.31 -2.88
N TRP A 182 -5.21 -2.86 -3.16
CA TRP A 182 -4.82 -4.18 -2.66
C TRP A 182 -4.79 -4.23 -1.13
N ILE A 183 -4.24 -3.20 -0.47
CA ILE A 183 -4.24 -3.09 0.99
C ILE A 183 -5.66 -2.96 1.54
N GLN A 184 -6.49 -2.10 0.93
CA GLN A 184 -7.90 -1.93 1.30
C GLN A 184 -8.68 -3.24 1.22
N GLN A 185 -8.48 -4.01 0.15
CA GLN A 185 -9.12 -5.31 -0.05
C GLN A 185 -8.73 -6.35 1.02
N ARG A 186 -7.56 -6.20 1.65
CA ARG A 186 -7.11 -7.12 2.72
C ARG A 186 -7.55 -6.69 4.11
N LEU A 187 -7.60 -5.38 4.39
CA LEU A 187 -7.92 -4.87 5.73
C LEU A 187 -9.43 -4.74 5.97
N GLU A 188 -10.16 -4.19 5.00
CA GLU A 188 -11.56 -3.78 5.20
C GLU A 188 -12.53 -4.96 5.33
N PRO A 189 -12.41 -6.08 4.57
CA PRO A 189 -13.34 -7.20 4.72
C PRO A 189 -13.21 -7.94 6.05
N CYS A 190 -12.01 -8.00 6.64
CA CYS A 190 -11.78 -8.67 7.92
C CYS A 190 -11.92 -7.73 9.12
N LEU A 191 -12.16 -6.43 8.91
CA LEU A 191 -12.26 -5.41 9.96
C LEU A 191 -11.02 -5.36 10.88
N GLY A 192 -9.85 -5.77 10.39
CA GLY A 192 -8.64 -5.92 11.21
C GLY A 192 -8.62 -7.14 12.14
N ASP A 193 -9.62 -8.02 12.10
CA ASP A 193 -9.67 -9.27 12.87
C ASP A 193 -9.75 -10.51 11.95
N PRO A 194 -8.60 -11.10 11.58
CA PRO A 194 -8.57 -12.38 10.89
C PRO A 194 -9.07 -13.47 11.84
N HIS A 195 -10.30 -13.91 11.65
CA HIS A 195 -10.93 -14.95 12.47
C HIS A 195 -10.12 -16.25 12.42
N PHE A 196 -9.31 -16.51 13.44
CA PHE A 196 -8.53 -17.73 13.56
C PHE A 196 -9.30 -18.86 14.25
N ASP A 197 -9.10 -20.09 13.76
CA ASP A 197 -9.60 -21.30 14.40
C ASP A 197 -8.89 -21.58 15.75
N ALA A 198 -9.42 -22.56 16.48
CA ALA A 198 -8.91 -22.89 17.81
C ALA A 198 -7.48 -23.45 17.78
N ASP A 199 -7.10 -24.20 16.74
CA ASP A 199 -5.79 -24.82 16.65
C ASP A 199 -4.71 -23.78 16.34
N LYS A 200 -5.02 -22.81 15.47
CA LYS A 200 -4.16 -21.67 15.21
C LYS A 200 -3.94 -20.83 16.46
N LYS A 201 -5.01 -20.57 17.23
CA LYS A 201 -4.90 -19.83 18.50
C LYS A 201 -4.05 -20.56 19.53
N ARG A 202 -4.17 -21.90 19.64
CA ARG A 202 -3.32 -22.73 20.51
C ARG A 202 -1.86 -22.66 20.08
N HIS A 203 -1.57 -22.81 18.79
CA HIS A 203 -0.21 -22.72 18.27
C HIS A 203 0.44 -21.36 18.55
N LEU A 204 -0.29 -20.26 18.33
CA LEU A 204 0.20 -18.91 18.65
C LEU A 204 0.52 -18.77 20.15
N LEU A 205 -0.36 -19.27 21.02
CA LEU A 205 -0.13 -19.28 22.48
C LEU A 205 1.09 -20.14 22.86
N GLU A 206 1.26 -21.33 22.26
CA GLU A 206 2.42 -22.19 22.48
C GLU A 206 3.73 -21.48 22.11
N ARG A 207 3.77 -20.75 20.99
CA ARG A 207 4.95 -19.96 20.59
C ARG A 207 5.27 -18.84 21.60
N ILE A 208 4.25 -18.15 22.13
CA ILE A 208 4.42 -17.13 23.18
C ILE A 208 4.95 -17.76 24.48
N ILE A 209 4.39 -18.91 24.89
CA ILE A 209 4.85 -19.64 26.07
C ILE A 209 6.31 -20.08 25.91
N ALA A 210 6.69 -20.61 24.74
CA ALA A 210 8.07 -21.00 24.47
C ALA A 210 9.04 -19.81 24.53
N ALA A 211 8.62 -18.64 23.99
CA ALA A 211 9.39 -17.41 24.07
C ALA A 211 9.63 -16.97 25.52
N SER A 212 8.56 -16.92 26.31
CA SER A 212 8.60 -16.51 27.72
C SER A 212 9.37 -17.50 28.60
N ALA A 213 9.14 -18.81 28.44
CA ALA A 213 9.78 -19.85 29.23
C ALA A 213 11.31 -19.87 29.05
N LEU A 214 11.80 -19.63 27.83
CA LEU A 214 13.23 -19.52 27.57
C LEU A 214 13.85 -18.33 28.32
N GLU A 215 13.21 -17.16 28.30
CA GLU A 215 13.70 -15.98 29.03
C GLU A 215 13.70 -16.21 30.54
N GLU A 216 12.63 -16.78 31.09
CA GLU A 216 12.56 -17.13 32.51
C GLU A 216 13.67 -18.10 32.92
N TYR A 217 13.93 -19.12 32.08
CA TYR A 217 14.97 -20.10 32.34
C TYR A 217 16.36 -19.45 32.34
N LEU A 218 16.67 -18.64 31.31
CA LEU A 218 17.94 -17.93 31.21
C LEU A 218 18.12 -16.95 32.38
N HIS A 219 17.04 -16.27 32.78
CA HIS A 219 17.05 -15.35 33.91
C HIS A 219 17.35 -16.06 35.24
N LYS A 220 16.67 -17.19 35.51
CA LYS A 220 16.85 -17.98 36.74
C LYS A 220 18.23 -18.64 36.82
N LYS A 221 18.74 -19.19 35.70
CA LYS A 221 19.98 -19.98 35.68
C LYS A 221 21.24 -19.13 35.54
N TYR A 222 21.22 -18.07 34.74
CA TYR A 222 22.40 -17.28 34.40
C TYR A 222 22.28 -15.83 34.92
N VAL A 223 22.10 -15.70 36.23
CA VAL A 223 21.94 -14.43 36.93
C VAL A 223 23.13 -13.50 36.65
N GLY A 224 22.85 -12.24 36.32
CA GLY A 224 23.87 -11.21 36.07
C GLY A 224 24.53 -11.28 34.68
N GLN A 225 24.26 -12.30 33.87
CA GLN A 225 24.75 -12.34 32.49
C GLN A 225 23.86 -11.52 31.55
N LYS A 226 24.48 -10.70 30.69
CA LYS A 226 23.76 -9.96 29.64
C LYS A 226 23.20 -10.92 28.60
N ARG A 227 21.87 -10.85 28.37
CA ARG A 227 21.14 -11.69 27.41
C ARG A 227 20.30 -10.94 26.38
N PHE A 228 20.11 -9.62 26.56
CA PHE A 228 19.24 -8.78 25.72
C PHE A 228 17.83 -9.38 25.55
N SER A 229 17.14 -9.52 26.68
CA SER A 229 15.83 -10.16 26.79
C SER A 229 14.80 -9.62 25.79
N ILE A 230 13.94 -10.52 25.30
CA ILE A 230 12.75 -10.15 24.52
C ILE A 230 11.53 -9.84 25.40
N GLU A 231 11.62 -9.90 26.72
CA GLU A 231 10.48 -9.67 27.63
C GLU A 231 9.68 -8.40 27.25
N GLY A 232 8.36 -8.56 27.14
CA GLY A 232 7.42 -7.55 26.64
C GLY A 232 7.28 -7.47 25.11
N GLY A 233 8.08 -8.24 24.36
CA GLY A 233 8.06 -8.34 22.90
C GLY A 233 7.92 -9.78 22.39
N GLU A 234 7.36 -10.68 23.21
CA GLU A 234 7.23 -12.11 22.92
C GLU A 234 6.41 -12.40 21.67
N SER A 235 5.52 -11.49 21.28
CA SER A 235 4.72 -11.54 20.05
C SER A 235 5.57 -11.58 18.76
N LEU A 236 6.86 -11.22 18.83
CA LEU A 236 7.78 -11.39 17.72
C LEU A 236 7.94 -12.86 17.29
N ILE A 237 7.95 -13.79 18.25
CA ILE A 237 8.16 -15.22 17.96
C ILE A 237 7.00 -15.80 17.14
N PRO A 238 5.71 -15.70 17.52
CA PRO A 238 4.63 -16.15 16.66
C PRO A 238 4.54 -15.39 15.33
N LEU A 239 4.96 -14.11 15.27
CA LEU A 239 5.03 -13.34 14.02
C LEU A 239 6.04 -13.97 13.05
N LEU A 240 7.27 -14.20 13.51
CA LEU A 240 8.33 -14.81 12.70
C LEU A 240 8.00 -16.26 12.32
N ASP A 241 7.44 -17.03 13.25
CA ASP A 241 6.99 -18.41 12.99
C ASP A 241 5.95 -18.44 11.85
N GLN A 242 4.94 -17.56 11.91
CA GLN A 242 3.94 -17.44 10.85
C GLN A 242 4.55 -16.99 9.53
N LEU A 243 5.48 -16.03 9.56
CA LEU A 243 6.18 -15.55 8.37
C LEU A 243 6.93 -16.69 7.67
N VAL A 244 7.65 -17.53 8.41
CA VAL A 244 8.38 -18.68 7.84
C VAL A 244 7.41 -19.69 7.21
N VAL A 245 6.29 -19.98 7.87
CA VAL A 245 5.24 -20.85 7.31
C VAL A 245 4.66 -20.29 6.02
N ASP A 246 4.36 -18.99 5.98
CA ASP A 246 3.83 -18.33 4.78
C ASP A 246 4.87 -18.24 3.66
N CYS A 247 6.15 -18.03 3.98
CA CYS A 247 7.24 -18.12 3.01
C CYS A 247 7.30 -19.49 2.33
N GLY A 248 7.20 -20.57 3.12
CA GLY A 248 7.10 -21.93 2.59
C GLY A 248 5.89 -22.10 1.66
N ARG A 249 4.73 -21.56 2.04
CA ARG A 249 3.51 -21.56 1.22
C ARG A 249 3.70 -20.84 -0.12
N HIS A 250 4.43 -19.72 -0.12
CA HIS A 250 4.72 -18.91 -1.30
C HIS A 250 5.92 -19.42 -2.11
N GLY A 251 6.55 -20.54 -1.72
CA GLY A 251 7.62 -21.18 -2.47
C GLY A 251 9.02 -20.61 -2.23
N VAL A 252 9.17 -19.68 -1.27
CA VAL A 252 10.47 -19.15 -0.83
C VAL A 252 11.36 -20.30 -0.37
N LYS A 253 12.63 -20.28 -0.78
CA LYS A 253 13.62 -21.32 -0.50
C LYS A 253 14.59 -20.95 0.60
N GLU A 254 14.94 -19.67 0.71
CA GLU A 254 15.84 -19.19 1.73
C GLU A 254 15.34 -17.89 2.36
N ILE A 255 15.56 -17.72 3.66
CA ILE A 255 15.39 -16.46 4.39
C ILE A 255 16.74 -16.09 4.99
N VAL A 256 17.22 -14.88 4.71
CA VAL A 256 18.43 -14.33 5.34
C VAL A 256 18.01 -13.25 6.32
N LEU A 257 18.25 -13.52 7.60
CA LEU A 257 17.81 -12.72 8.73
C LEU A 257 18.95 -11.80 9.22
N GLY A 258 18.65 -10.51 9.38
CA GLY A 258 19.43 -9.54 10.14
C GLY A 258 18.64 -9.07 11.35
N LEU A 259 19.28 -9.03 12.53
CA LEU A 259 18.67 -8.43 13.71
C LEU A 259 19.70 -7.83 14.65
N ALA A 260 19.26 -6.84 15.41
CA ALA A 260 19.95 -6.31 16.57
C ALA A 260 20.08 -7.35 17.72
N HIS A 261 20.60 -6.93 18.87
CA HIS A 261 20.82 -7.83 20.01
C HIS A 261 19.53 -8.29 20.70
N ARG A 262 18.47 -7.47 20.68
CA ARG A 262 17.25 -7.71 21.47
C ARG A 262 16.49 -8.95 20.96
N GLY A 263 16.25 -9.89 21.86
CA GLY A 263 15.56 -11.15 21.58
C GLY A 263 16.31 -12.12 20.70
N ARG A 264 17.60 -11.87 20.39
CA ARG A 264 18.36 -12.69 19.45
C ARG A 264 18.50 -14.15 19.88
N LEU A 265 18.75 -14.39 21.17
CA LEU A 265 18.83 -15.75 21.69
C LEU A 265 17.50 -16.50 21.57
N ASN A 266 16.40 -15.76 21.72
CA ASN A 266 15.05 -16.29 21.58
C ASN A 266 14.77 -16.68 20.13
N VAL A 267 15.07 -15.79 19.18
CA VAL A 267 14.95 -16.06 17.74
C VAL A 267 15.85 -17.23 17.31
N LEU A 268 17.10 -17.29 17.80
CA LEU A 268 18.02 -18.40 17.51
C LEU A 268 17.43 -19.76 17.88
N VAL A 269 16.84 -19.88 19.07
CA VAL A 269 16.29 -21.15 19.57
C VAL A 269 14.93 -21.45 18.95
N ASN A 270 14.01 -20.49 19.01
CA ASN A 270 12.60 -20.73 18.71
C ASN A 270 12.24 -20.58 17.22
N ILE A 271 13.07 -19.91 16.42
CA ILE A 271 12.83 -19.69 14.99
C ILE A 271 13.91 -20.36 14.13
N VAL A 272 15.19 -20.07 14.40
CA VAL A 272 16.32 -20.64 13.61
C VAL A 272 16.70 -22.04 14.08
N GLY A 273 16.04 -22.62 15.08
CA GLY A 273 16.24 -24.01 15.49
C GLY A 273 17.64 -24.33 16.05
N LYS A 274 18.34 -23.35 16.62
CA LYS A 274 19.59 -23.60 17.35
C LYS A 274 19.29 -24.47 18.57
N ASN A 275 20.00 -25.59 18.69
CA ASN A 275 19.84 -26.50 19.82
C ASN A 275 20.12 -25.76 21.15
N PRO A 276 19.18 -25.75 22.12
CA PRO A 276 19.38 -25.12 23.43
C PRO A 276 20.65 -25.59 24.15
N ALA A 277 21.05 -26.85 23.98
CA ALA A 277 22.28 -27.37 24.59
C ALA A 277 23.52 -26.58 24.14
N MET A 278 23.64 -26.29 22.84
CA MET A 278 24.74 -25.47 22.33
C MET A 278 24.70 -24.05 22.88
N LEU A 279 23.51 -23.47 23.03
CA LEU A 279 23.37 -22.17 23.66
C LEU A 279 23.84 -22.22 25.13
N PHE A 280 23.44 -23.23 25.89
CA PHE A 280 23.84 -23.38 27.29
C PHE A 280 25.34 -23.61 27.44
N ASP A 281 25.98 -24.35 26.54
CA ASP A 281 27.44 -24.51 26.51
C ASP A 281 28.16 -23.16 26.31
N GLU A 282 27.61 -22.27 25.49
CA GLU A 282 28.12 -20.89 25.31
C GLU A 282 27.96 -20.04 26.59
N PHE A 283 26.91 -20.28 27.38
CA PHE A 283 26.75 -19.64 28.70
C PHE A 283 27.70 -20.19 29.76
N GLU A 284 28.03 -21.49 29.67
CA GLU A 284 28.91 -22.19 30.61
C GLU A 284 30.40 -22.11 30.22
N GLY A 285 30.72 -21.46 29.09
CA GLY A 285 32.09 -21.29 28.60
C GLY A 285 32.71 -22.58 28.06
N ARG A 286 31.89 -23.60 27.77
CA ARG A 286 32.33 -24.92 27.28
C ARG A 286 32.35 -25.04 25.75
N SER A 287 32.24 -23.91 25.05
CA SER A 287 32.27 -23.89 23.59
C SER A 287 33.54 -24.56 23.06
N THR A 288 33.36 -25.63 22.27
CA THR A 288 34.42 -26.43 21.63
C THR A 288 34.99 -25.77 20.38
N ARG A 289 34.61 -24.53 20.07
CA ARG A 289 34.98 -23.86 18.83
C ARG A 289 36.43 -23.37 18.93
N GLU A 290 37.35 -24.03 18.20
CA GLU A 290 38.77 -23.70 18.04
C GLU A 290 39.06 -22.33 17.36
N ALA A 291 38.11 -21.40 17.36
CA ALA A 291 38.30 -20.08 16.76
C ALA A 291 39.13 -19.21 17.71
N ARG A 292 40.37 -18.91 17.32
CA ARG A 292 41.40 -18.23 18.12
C ARG A 292 41.03 -16.80 18.61
N LEU A 293 39.92 -16.23 18.14
CA LEU A 293 39.36 -14.92 18.51
C LEU A 293 37.81 -15.01 18.36
N GLY A 294 37.11 -15.57 19.33
CA GLY A 294 35.63 -15.65 19.31
C GLY A 294 34.96 -14.28 19.57
N ASP A 295 33.71 -14.12 19.14
CA ASP A 295 32.85 -12.99 19.50
C ASP A 295 31.78 -13.43 20.53
N VAL A 296 31.08 -12.47 21.14
CA VAL A 296 30.02 -12.75 22.10
C VAL A 296 28.85 -13.52 21.46
N LYS A 297 28.22 -14.41 22.23
CA LYS A 297 27.16 -15.33 21.78
C LYS A 297 26.01 -14.71 20.98
N TYR A 298 25.72 -13.43 21.21
CA TYR A 298 24.68 -12.66 20.51
C TYR A 298 25.18 -11.89 19.27
N HIS A 299 26.39 -12.17 18.77
CA HIS A 299 26.89 -11.72 17.45
C HIS A 299 27.04 -12.88 16.45
N MET A 300 26.99 -14.11 16.93
CA MET A 300 27.20 -15.29 16.10
C MET A 300 26.00 -15.56 15.21
N GLY A 301 26.27 -15.81 13.93
CA GLY A 301 25.29 -16.31 12.97
C GLY A 301 25.01 -17.81 13.16
N TYR A 302 23.93 -18.28 12.54
CA TYR A 302 23.51 -19.67 12.56
C TYR A 302 22.66 -19.98 11.32
N SER A 303 22.74 -21.21 10.81
CA SER A 303 21.93 -21.63 9.68
C SER A 303 21.32 -22.99 9.94
N SER A 304 20.10 -23.19 9.46
CA SER A 304 19.35 -24.43 9.59
C SER A 304 18.25 -24.52 8.53
N ASP A 305 17.79 -25.73 8.27
CA ASP A 305 16.58 -25.95 7.48
C ASP A 305 15.40 -26.11 8.43
N ILE A 306 14.35 -25.33 8.21
CA ILE A 306 13.11 -25.38 9.00
C ILE A 306 12.02 -26.01 8.15
N GLU A 307 11.50 -27.14 8.64
CA GLU A 307 10.38 -27.83 8.01
C GLU A 307 9.07 -27.06 8.24
N THR A 308 8.41 -26.67 7.15
CA THR A 308 7.05 -26.11 7.19
C THR A 308 6.07 -27.11 6.59
N PRO A 309 4.76 -26.99 6.84
CA PRO A 309 3.74 -27.82 6.17
C PRO A 309 3.77 -27.75 4.63
N HIS A 310 4.44 -26.75 4.06
CA HIS A 310 4.50 -26.48 2.63
C HIS A 310 5.89 -26.77 2.02
N GLY A 311 6.82 -27.30 2.82
CA GLY A 311 8.19 -27.64 2.41
C GLY A 311 9.25 -26.99 3.30
N SER A 312 10.49 -27.46 3.16
CA SER A 312 11.62 -26.95 3.93
C SER A 312 12.06 -25.56 3.45
N VAL A 313 12.31 -24.64 4.38
CA VAL A 313 12.85 -23.30 4.13
C VAL A 313 14.19 -23.17 4.84
N HIS A 314 15.24 -22.80 4.11
CA HIS A 314 16.56 -22.60 4.70
C HIS A 314 16.64 -21.22 5.37
N LEU A 315 16.89 -21.19 6.68
CA LEU A 315 17.08 -19.95 7.43
C LEU A 315 18.55 -19.71 7.70
N THR A 316 19.01 -18.50 7.46
CA THR A 316 20.35 -18.05 7.84
C THR A 316 20.25 -16.77 8.63
N LEU A 317 20.71 -16.82 9.88
CA LEU A 317 20.96 -15.64 10.68
C LEU A 317 22.37 -15.09 10.43
N GLY A 318 22.46 -13.86 9.93
CA GLY A 318 23.70 -13.14 9.71
C GLY A 318 24.50 -12.87 11.00
N PHE A 319 25.82 -12.84 10.86
CA PHE A 319 26.72 -12.32 11.88
C PHE A 319 26.64 -10.79 11.91
N ASN A 320 26.59 -10.18 13.09
CA ASN A 320 26.57 -8.72 13.21
C ASN A 320 27.45 -8.24 14.37
N PRO A 321 28.16 -7.12 14.21
CA PRO A 321 28.86 -6.47 15.32
C PRO A 321 27.87 -5.75 16.26
N SER A 322 28.41 -5.10 17.30
CA SER A 322 27.62 -4.22 18.19
C SER A 322 27.04 -2.97 17.51
N HIS A 323 27.55 -2.58 16.33
CA HIS A 323 27.05 -1.42 15.60
C HIS A 323 25.68 -1.77 15.01
N LEU A 324 24.62 -1.14 15.52
CA LEU A 324 23.25 -1.38 15.10
C LEU A 324 23.05 -0.96 13.63
N GLU A 325 22.08 -1.59 12.95
CA GLU A 325 21.67 -1.34 11.55
C GLU A 325 22.73 -1.60 10.46
N ILE A 326 24.03 -1.71 10.80
CA ILE A 326 25.08 -1.98 9.78
C ILE A 326 24.95 -3.36 9.13
N ILE A 327 24.16 -4.26 9.74
CA ILE A 327 23.87 -5.59 9.20
C ILE A 327 22.91 -5.52 8.01
N ASP A 328 22.12 -4.45 7.87
CA ASP A 328 21.08 -4.30 6.87
C ASP A 328 21.63 -4.44 5.43
N PRO A 329 22.59 -3.61 4.97
CA PRO A 329 23.14 -3.74 3.62
C PRO A 329 23.93 -5.04 3.42
N VAL A 330 24.43 -5.65 4.50
CA VAL A 330 25.17 -6.92 4.45
C VAL A 330 24.21 -8.08 4.16
N VAL A 331 23.03 -8.08 4.79
CA VAL A 331 21.98 -9.06 4.51
C VAL A 331 21.44 -8.89 3.09
N GLU A 332 21.16 -7.65 2.66
CA GLU A 332 20.73 -7.37 1.28
C GLU A 332 21.76 -7.89 0.25
N GLY A 333 23.06 -7.63 0.47
CA GLY A 333 24.11 -8.15 -0.39
C GLY A 333 24.19 -9.68 -0.39
N SER A 334 24.00 -10.32 0.77
CA SER A 334 23.96 -11.78 0.90
C SER A 334 22.79 -12.41 0.14
N VAL A 335 21.60 -11.80 0.25
CA VAL A 335 20.41 -12.20 -0.50
C VAL A 335 20.61 -12.02 -1.98
N ARG A 336 21.11 -10.85 -2.40
CA ARG A 336 21.37 -10.59 -3.82
C ARG A 336 22.32 -11.62 -4.42
N ALA A 337 23.41 -11.94 -3.73
CA ALA A 337 24.35 -12.98 -4.18
C ALA A 337 23.69 -14.37 -4.31
N ARG A 338 22.73 -14.70 -3.44
CA ARG A 338 21.97 -15.95 -3.49
C ARG A 338 20.96 -15.97 -4.62
N GLN A 339 20.26 -14.86 -4.86
CA GLN A 339 19.36 -14.70 -5.99
C GLN A 339 20.10 -14.89 -7.31
N ASP A 340 21.24 -14.21 -7.47
CA ASP A 340 22.10 -14.33 -8.66
C ASP A 340 22.59 -15.77 -8.84
N ARG A 341 23.03 -16.44 -7.76
CA ARG A 341 23.45 -17.85 -7.80
C ARG A 341 22.33 -18.81 -8.19
N ARG A 342 21.09 -18.52 -7.80
CA ARG A 342 19.91 -19.35 -8.08
C ARG A 342 19.27 -19.05 -9.44
N GLY A 343 19.71 -17.98 -10.13
CA GLY A 343 18.99 -17.48 -11.31
C GLY A 343 17.59 -16.97 -10.96
N ASP A 344 17.40 -16.45 -9.74
CA ASP A 344 16.13 -15.92 -9.23
C ASP A 344 15.90 -14.50 -9.79
N ILE A 345 15.53 -14.42 -11.07
CA ILE A 345 15.31 -13.15 -11.78
C ILE A 345 14.06 -12.43 -11.26
N GLU A 346 13.04 -13.19 -10.83
CA GLU A 346 11.79 -12.65 -10.26
C GLU A 346 11.94 -12.20 -8.81
N ARG A 347 13.03 -12.63 -8.14
CA ARG A 347 13.39 -12.29 -6.76
C ARG A 347 12.33 -12.72 -5.75
N ASN A 348 11.83 -13.94 -5.92
CA ASN A 348 10.77 -14.52 -5.10
C ASN A 348 11.19 -15.80 -4.37
N LEU A 349 12.46 -16.24 -4.50
CA LEU A 349 12.96 -17.46 -3.88
C LEU A 349 13.84 -17.20 -2.65
N VAL A 350 14.41 -16.00 -2.51
CA VAL A 350 15.26 -15.63 -1.36
C VAL A 350 14.76 -14.32 -0.77
N LEU A 351 14.32 -14.37 0.49
CA LEU A 351 13.76 -13.24 1.22
C LEU A 351 14.82 -12.66 2.19
N PRO A 352 15.19 -11.37 2.08
CA PRO A 352 15.84 -10.67 3.18
C PRO A 352 14.82 -10.39 4.28
N LEU A 353 15.19 -10.53 5.54
CA LEU A 353 14.34 -10.19 6.68
C LEU A 353 15.16 -9.40 7.71
N LEU A 354 14.79 -8.15 7.96
CA LEU A 354 15.52 -7.24 8.84
C LEU A 354 14.67 -6.84 10.06
N LEU A 355 15.27 -6.94 11.26
CA LEU A 355 14.65 -6.56 12.52
C LEU A 355 15.46 -5.47 13.20
N HIS A 356 14.79 -4.36 13.45
CA HIS A 356 15.42 -3.13 13.92
C HIS A 356 15.02 -2.78 15.35
N GLY A 357 15.87 -2.01 16.03
CA GLY A 357 15.47 -1.29 17.24
C GLY A 357 14.86 0.06 16.84
N ASP A 358 13.77 0.48 17.47
CA ASP A 358 13.04 1.72 17.17
C ASP A 358 13.95 2.97 17.13
N ALA A 359 14.78 3.19 18.15
CA ALA A 359 15.66 4.35 18.21
C ALA A 359 16.80 4.28 17.18
N ALA A 360 17.32 3.09 16.91
CA ALA A 360 18.41 2.89 15.96
C ALA A 360 17.92 3.01 14.51
N PHE A 361 16.74 2.46 14.21
CA PHE A 361 16.07 2.59 12.93
C PHE A 361 15.87 4.04 12.51
N ALA A 362 15.44 4.89 13.46
CA ALA A 362 15.25 6.32 13.21
C ALA A 362 16.58 7.11 13.15
N GLY A 363 17.62 6.67 13.85
CA GLY A 363 18.83 7.45 14.08
C GLY A 363 20.04 7.09 13.21
N GLN A 364 20.10 5.89 12.63
CA GLN A 364 21.25 5.43 11.86
C GLN A 364 21.05 5.68 10.36
N GLY A 365 21.94 6.49 9.76
CA GLY A 365 21.86 6.85 8.33
C GLY A 365 21.92 5.66 7.37
N VAL A 366 22.56 4.56 7.77
CA VAL A 366 22.67 3.34 6.95
C VAL A 366 21.31 2.72 6.61
N VAL A 367 20.28 2.95 7.45
CA VAL A 367 18.91 2.52 7.17
C VAL A 367 18.37 3.23 5.92
N MET A 368 18.53 4.56 5.86
CA MET A 368 18.08 5.36 4.71
C MET A 368 18.91 5.08 3.46
N GLU A 369 20.22 4.84 3.62
CA GLU A 369 21.07 4.37 2.52
C GLU A 369 20.58 3.04 1.95
N THR A 370 20.24 2.08 2.81
CA THR A 370 19.72 0.76 2.41
C THR A 370 18.34 0.87 1.75
N PHE A 371 17.42 1.68 2.29
CA PHE A 371 16.13 1.96 1.64
C PHE A 371 16.32 2.53 0.22
N ASN A 372 17.26 3.46 0.04
CA ASN A 372 17.53 4.06 -1.26
C ASN A 372 18.06 3.03 -2.29
N LEU A 373 18.67 1.92 -1.84
CA LEU A 373 19.13 0.84 -2.71
C LEU A 373 18.03 -0.13 -3.13
N SER A 374 16.91 -0.22 -2.38
CA SER A 374 15.87 -1.25 -2.51
C SER A 374 15.28 -1.42 -3.92
N GLN A 375 15.22 -0.35 -4.73
CA GLN A 375 14.67 -0.36 -6.10
C GLN A 375 15.74 -0.19 -7.19
N THR A 376 17.03 -0.12 -6.82
CA THR A 376 18.10 0.06 -7.79
C THR A 376 18.43 -1.26 -8.49
N ARG A 377 18.75 -1.21 -9.79
CA ARG A 377 19.05 -2.42 -10.59
C ARG A 377 20.16 -3.29 -9.97
N GLY A 378 21.22 -2.64 -9.45
CA GLY A 378 22.42 -3.30 -8.94
C GLY A 378 22.24 -3.95 -7.57
N TYR A 379 21.30 -3.47 -6.75
CA TYR A 379 21.22 -3.85 -5.33
C TYR A 379 19.84 -4.38 -4.90
N SER A 380 18.79 -4.10 -5.67
CA SER A 380 17.44 -4.56 -5.34
C SER A 380 17.35 -6.08 -5.22
N THR A 381 16.60 -6.51 -4.20
CA THR A 381 16.33 -7.89 -3.79
C THR A 381 14.84 -8.27 -3.92
N GLY A 382 14.02 -7.40 -4.55
CA GLY A 382 12.59 -7.66 -4.75
C GLY A 382 11.70 -7.19 -3.59
N GLY A 383 12.29 -6.58 -2.56
CA GLY A 383 11.63 -6.22 -1.31
C GLY A 383 12.30 -6.94 -0.14
N THR A 384 12.09 -6.40 1.06
CA THR A 384 12.66 -6.86 2.32
C THR A 384 11.56 -7.03 3.34
#